data_AF-A0A2E1AMT5-F1
#
_entry.id   AF-A0A2E1AMT5-F1
#
_cell.length_a   1.000
_cell.length_b   1.000
_cell.length_c   1.000
_cell.angle_alpha   90.00
_cell.angle_beta   90.00
_cell.angle_gamma   90.00
#
_symmetry.space_group_name_H-M   'P 1'
#
loop_
_entity.id
_entity.type
_entity.pdbx_description
1 polymer ?
#
loop_
_entity_poly.entity_id
_entity_poly.type
_entity_poly.pdbx_seq_one_letter_code
_entity_poly.pdbx_strand_id
1 'polypeptide(L)'
;MNSIGYTHLLAFLLHTVSAILAFISQPDSGLNLGKLVIDEVHFNVVAATNETAAKLEVVEADYVVYENINVVQLIFTNEVITAVSHLIGVIGFFLYTSSMMADDRHLESVRRYVEYGVTAGLLEVALLVGLGSTSFYQALFILLSNTAIQLLGYMSERTKDRMRQIYYNIGGFLLLAPTITIIVWNAQLVKGMDRVIELSIFYAVLYVLFGLHNLFDHIFAFWRQSIDRDTGYNILSVATKIGLSWLLIAITFQTYKAAGVALTPEVDMDFVQLQDALRYGIIGFVVVGLGLTAFLLPKPEGALIAATEAEQVGLMKTIA
;
A
#
# COMPACT_ATOMS: atom_id res chain seq x y z
N MET A 1 17.65 14.57 19.43
CA MET A 1 17.52 14.81 17.96
C MET A 1 16.22 14.19 17.47
N ASN A 2 15.45 14.88 16.62
CA ASN A 2 14.14 14.41 16.15
C ASN A 2 14.28 13.55 14.88
N SER A 3 14.70 12.29 15.05
CA SER A 3 14.86 11.32 13.94
C SER A 3 13.58 11.15 13.11
N ILE A 4 12.41 11.24 13.74
CA ILE A 4 11.10 11.16 13.09
C ILE A 4 10.95 12.28 12.06
N GLY A 5 11.22 13.53 12.46
CA GLY A 5 11.18 14.69 11.56
C GLY A 5 12.06 14.52 10.31
N TYR A 6 13.28 14.01 10.46
CA TYR A 6 14.16 13.75 9.32
C TYR A 6 13.65 12.63 8.40
N THR A 7 13.02 11.60 8.95
CA THR A 7 12.42 10.54 8.11
C THR A 7 11.20 11.03 7.35
N HIS A 8 10.39 11.96 7.91
CA HIS A 8 9.35 12.65 7.14
C HIS A 8 9.95 13.52 6.04
N LEU A 9 11.05 14.23 6.30
CA LEU A 9 11.70 15.06 5.29
C LEU A 9 12.20 14.21 4.11
N LEU A 10 12.85 13.07 4.41
CA LEU A 10 13.28 12.13 3.38
C LEU A 10 12.09 11.60 2.58
N ALA A 11 11.04 11.13 3.26
CA ALA A 11 9.84 10.62 2.61
C ALA A 11 9.16 11.69 1.74
N PHE A 12 9.03 12.92 2.23
CA PHE A 12 8.49 14.05 1.47
C PHE A 12 9.26 14.29 0.17
N LEU A 13 10.59 14.34 0.23
CA LEU A 13 11.43 14.55 -0.95
C LEU A 13 11.27 13.40 -1.95
N LEU A 14 11.33 12.16 -1.48
CA LEU A 14 11.23 10.98 -2.34
C LEU A 14 9.85 10.88 -3.02
N HIS A 15 8.76 11.07 -2.27
CA HIS A 15 7.41 11.07 -2.84
C HIS A 15 7.15 12.25 -3.76
N THR A 16 7.73 13.42 -3.49
CA THR A 16 7.63 14.57 -4.41
C THR A 16 8.33 14.29 -5.74
N VAL A 17 9.55 13.74 -5.70
CA VAL A 17 10.27 13.34 -6.91
C VAL A 17 9.50 12.25 -7.65
N SER A 18 9.02 11.24 -6.94
CA SER A 18 8.19 10.16 -7.48
C SER A 18 6.92 10.70 -8.17
N ALA A 19 6.21 11.65 -7.54
CA ALA A 19 5.03 12.30 -8.12
C ALA A 19 5.37 13.08 -9.39
N ILE A 20 6.45 13.87 -9.39
CA ILE A 20 6.89 14.61 -10.58
C ILE A 20 7.19 13.64 -11.73
N LEU A 21 7.93 12.58 -11.44
CA LEU A 21 8.30 11.57 -12.43
C LEU A 21 7.07 10.79 -12.93
N ALA A 22 6.10 10.47 -12.07
CA ALA A 22 4.85 9.82 -12.47
C ALA A 22 3.98 10.75 -13.36
N PHE A 23 3.94 12.04 -13.04
CA PHE A 23 3.21 13.04 -13.82
C PHE A 23 3.74 13.15 -15.26
N ILE A 24 5.06 13.27 -15.42
CA ILE A 24 5.68 13.35 -16.76
C ILE A 24 5.60 12.02 -17.54
N SER A 25 5.29 10.92 -16.86
CA SER A 25 5.19 9.59 -17.45
C SER A 25 3.76 9.23 -17.87
N GLN A 26 2.78 10.11 -17.70
CA GLN A 26 1.40 9.76 -18.06
C GLN A 26 1.28 9.47 -19.58
N PRO A 27 0.67 8.34 -19.97
CA PRO A 27 0.50 8.04 -21.38
C PRO A 27 -0.43 9.04 -22.08
N ASP A 28 -0.19 9.29 -23.37
CA ASP A 28 -1.08 10.10 -24.22
C ASP A 28 -2.49 9.49 -24.34
N SER A 29 -3.46 10.36 -24.64
CA SER A 29 -4.85 9.98 -24.90
C SER A 29 -4.94 9.01 -26.09
N GLY A 30 -5.43 7.79 -25.87
CA GLY A 30 -5.60 6.78 -26.92
C GLY A 30 -5.38 5.33 -26.47
N LEU A 31 -4.80 5.13 -25.28
CA LEU A 31 -4.74 3.82 -24.64
C LEU A 31 -6.11 3.41 -24.09
N ASN A 32 -6.46 2.12 -24.20
CA ASN A 32 -7.60 1.55 -23.50
C ASN A 32 -7.31 1.59 -21.99
N LEU A 33 -7.77 2.66 -21.37
CA LEU A 33 -7.71 2.88 -19.93
C LEU A 33 -8.60 1.86 -19.21
N GLY A 34 -8.32 1.64 -17.92
CA GLY A 34 -9.06 0.68 -17.11
C GLY A 34 -10.54 1.03 -16.99
N LYS A 35 -11.37 0.01 -16.77
CA LYS A 35 -12.79 0.16 -16.47
C LYS A 35 -13.17 -0.69 -15.27
N LEU A 36 -14.16 -0.24 -14.51
CA LEU A 36 -14.80 -1.02 -13.46
C LEU A 36 -16.27 -1.24 -13.83
N VAL A 37 -16.70 -2.50 -13.79
CA VAL A 37 -18.00 -2.96 -14.22
C VAL A 37 -18.69 -3.78 -13.12
N ILE A 38 -20.00 -3.89 -13.23
CA ILE A 38 -20.83 -4.88 -12.53
C ILE A 38 -21.59 -5.70 -13.58
N ASP A 39 -21.97 -6.92 -13.21
CA ASP A 39 -22.75 -7.79 -14.09
C ASP A 39 -24.19 -7.27 -14.20
N GLU A 40 -24.62 -6.98 -15.42
CA GLU A 40 -26.00 -6.66 -15.78
C GLU A 40 -26.66 -7.89 -16.41
N VAL A 41 -27.79 -8.31 -15.85
CA VAL A 41 -28.48 -9.52 -16.30
C VAL A 41 -29.81 -9.15 -16.92
N HIS A 42 -29.94 -9.37 -18.23
CA HIS A 42 -31.18 -9.16 -18.97
C HIS A 42 -31.94 -10.48 -19.14
N PHE A 43 -33.21 -10.49 -18.74
CA PHE A 43 -34.11 -11.61 -18.95
C PHE A 43 -34.99 -11.33 -20.17
N ASN A 44 -34.61 -11.90 -21.31
CA ASN A 44 -35.34 -11.76 -22.56
C ASN A 44 -36.36 -12.89 -22.70
N VAL A 45 -37.61 -12.54 -23.02
CA VAL A 45 -38.64 -13.53 -23.35
C VAL A 45 -38.55 -13.81 -24.84
N VAL A 46 -38.13 -15.01 -25.20
CA VAL A 46 -38.04 -15.46 -26.60
C VAL A 46 -39.24 -16.37 -26.89
N ALA A 47 -39.99 -16.01 -27.94
CA ALA A 47 -41.07 -16.86 -28.41
C ALA A 47 -40.50 -18.20 -28.90
N ALA A 48 -40.90 -19.31 -28.27
CA ALA A 48 -40.49 -20.62 -28.73
C ALA A 48 -41.18 -20.91 -30.06
N THR A 49 -40.40 -21.11 -31.12
CA THR A 49 -40.93 -21.29 -32.48
C THR A 49 -41.78 -22.56 -32.65
N ASN A 50 -41.84 -23.46 -31.66
CA ASN A 50 -42.63 -24.70 -31.69
C ASN A 50 -43.12 -25.21 -30.31
N GLU A 51 -43.13 -24.39 -29.25
CA GLU A 51 -43.63 -24.83 -27.92
C GLU A 51 -44.67 -23.84 -27.36
N THR A 52 -45.62 -24.36 -26.58
CA THR A 52 -46.69 -23.56 -25.93
C THR A 52 -46.20 -22.68 -24.77
N ALA A 53 -44.92 -22.76 -24.40
CA ALA A 53 -44.31 -21.95 -23.35
C ALA A 53 -43.19 -21.06 -23.92
N ALA A 54 -43.15 -19.80 -23.47
CA ALA A 54 -42.06 -18.89 -23.81
C ALA A 54 -40.76 -19.34 -23.15
N LYS A 55 -39.63 -19.21 -23.86
CA LYS A 55 -38.30 -19.50 -23.32
C LYS A 55 -37.70 -18.22 -22.75
N LEU A 56 -37.15 -18.30 -21.54
CA LEU A 56 -36.32 -17.22 -20.98
C LEU A 56 -34.89 -17.38 -21.50
N GLU A 57 -34.39 -16.35 -22.16
CA GLU A 57 -32.98 -16.19 -22.48
C GLU A 57 -32.36 -15.22 -21.46
N VAL A 58 -31.27 -15.65 -20.83
CA VAL A 58 -30.50 -14.83 -19.88
C VAL A 58 -29.29 -14.31 -20.63
N VAL A 59 -29.19 -13.00 -20.78
CA VAL A 59 -28.04 -12.32 -21.39
C VAL A 59 -27.30 -11.57 -20.31
N GLU A 60 -26.02 -11.89 -20.14
CA GLU A 60 -25.11 -11.18 -19.25
C GLU A 60 -24.37 -10.09 -20.05
N ALA A 61 -24.35 -8.88 -19.52
CA ALA A 61 -23.65 -7.73 -20.08
C ALA A 61 -22.86 -6.99 -18.99
N ASP A 62 -21.86 -6.20 -19.40
CA ASP A 62 -21.11 -5.34 -18.48
C ASP A 62 -21.86 -4.00 -18.30
N TYR A 63 -22.31 -3.68 -17.09
CA TYR A 63 -22.67 -2.30 -16.74
C TYR A 63 -21.42 -1.55 -16.27
N VAL A 64 -21.03 -0.52 -17.01
CA VAL A 64 -19.84 0.29 -16.72
C VAL A 64 -20.13 1.28 -15.59
N VAL A 65 -19.50 1.07 -14.44
CA VAL A 65 -19.59 1.98 -13.28
C VAL A 65 -18.57 3.12 -13.43
N TYR A 66 -17.34 2.77 -13.82
CA TYR A 66 -16.27 3.71 -14.10
C TYR A 66 -15.55 3.30 -15.38
N GLU A 67 -15.18 4.28 -16.18
CA GLU A 67 -14.37 4.11 -17.38
C GLU A 67 -13.19 5.09 -17.35
N ASN A 68 -12.25 4.90 -18.27
CA ASN A 68 -11.13 5.80 -18.46
C ASN A 68 -10.20 5.94 -17.23
N ILE A 69 -10.01 4.85 -16.48
CA ILE A 69 -9.13 4.81 -15.32
C ILE A 69 -7.67 4.74 -15.78
N ASN A 70 -6.94 5.83 -15.57
CA ASN A 70 -5.49 5.89 -15.81
C ASN A 70 -4.73 5.45 -14.55
N VAL A 71 -4.11 4.26 -14.62
CA VAL A 71 -3.33 3.67 -13.52
C VAL A 71 -2.15 4.55 -13.11
N VAL A 72 -1.45 5.18 -14.06
CA VAL A 72 -0.34 6.10 -13.78
C VAL A 72 -0.84 7.37 -13.09
N GLN A 73 -2.03 7.84 -13.45
CA GLN A 73 -2.66 8.98 -12.78
C GLN A 73 -3.10 8.64 -11.34
N LEU A 74 -3.58 7.43 -11.10
CA LEU A 74 -3.87 6.95 -9.74
C LEU A 74 -2.59 6.92 -8.89
N ILE A 75 -1.49 6.41 -9.45
CA ILE A 75 -0.17 6.44 -8.81
C ILE A 75 0.28 7.87 -8.53
N PHE A 76 0.23 8.77 -9.51
CA PHE A 76 0.55 10.18 -9.32
C PHE A 76 -0.24 10.79 -8.15
N THR A 77 -1.55 10.55 -8.12
CA THR A 77 -2.44 11.05 -7.07
C THR A 77 -2.05 10.48 -5.70
N ASN A 78 -1.71 9.20 -5.65
CA ASN A 78 -1.20 8.53 -4.45
C ASN A 78 0.05 9.22 -3.89
N GLU A 79 1.06 9.40 -4.75
CA GLU A 79 2.35 9.99 -4.38
C GLU A 79 2.20 11.45 -3.93
N VAL A 80 1.30 12.22 -4.55
CA VAL A 80 0.99 13.60 -4.13
C VAL A 80 0.37 13.62 -2.73
N ILE A 81 -0.64 12.78 -2.46
CA ILE A 81 -1.29 12.73 -1.15
C ILE A 81 -0.27 12.32 -0.07
N THR A 82 0.56 11.31 -0.35
CA THR A 82 1.61 10.88 0.57
C THR A 82 2.65 11.97 0.79
N ALA A 83 3.11 12.66 -0.26
CA ALA A 83 4.05 13.78 -0.12
C ALA A 83 3.47 14.90 0.75
N VAL A 84 2.22 15.31 0.52
CA VAL A 84 1.53 16.31 1.35
C VAL A 84 1.43 15.85 2.80
N SER A 85 1.08 14.58 3.03
CA SER A 85 1.02 14.02 4.38
C SER A 85 2.38 14.08 5.08
N HIS A 86 3.48 13.73 4.41
CA HIS A 86 4.81 13.85 4.99
C HIS A 86 5.25 15.32 5.18
N LEU A 87 4.83 16.25 4.32
CA LEU A 87 5.06 17.68 4.53
C LEU A 87 4.38 18.18 5.81
N ILE A 88 3.16 17.73 6.09
CA ILE A 88 2.48 17.99 7.38
C ILE A 88 3.33 17.44 8.54
N GLY A 89 3.86 16.22 8.40
CA GLY A 89 4.79 15.63 9.37
C GLY A 89 6.07 16.45 9.57
N VAL A 90 6.69 16.96 8.50
CA VAL A 90 7.86 17.86 8.55
C VAL A 90 7.51 19.13 9.33
N ILE A 91 6.44 19.84 8.94
CA ILE A 91 6.00 21.06 9.61
C ILE A 91 5.74 20.77 11.10
N GLY A 92 5.02 19.69 11.40
CA GLY A 92 4.71 19.27 12.77
C GLY A 92 5.97 19.01 13.59
N PHE A 93 6.89 18.18 13.10
CA PHE A 93 8.04 17.75 13.89
C PHE A 93 9.17 18.78 13.97
N PHE A 94 9.29 19.71 13.01
CA PHE A 94 10.29 20.78 13.06
C PHE A 94 9.78 22.08 13.69
N LEU A 95 8.49 22.42 13.57
CA LEU A 95 7.93 23.68 14.08
C LEU A 95 7.02 23.51 15.30
N TYR A 96 6.40 22.34 15.46
CA TYR A 96 5.40 22.06 16.51
C TYR A 96 5.70 20.77 17.29
N THR A 97 6.98 20.49 17.55
CA THR A 97 7.45 19.22 18.11
C THR A 97 6.73 18.84 19.40
N SER A 98 6.50 19.79 20.31
CA SER A 98 5.82 19.52 21.60
C SER A 98 4.40 19.00 21.41
N SER A 99 3.67 19.52 20.42
CA SER A 99 2.32 19.04 20.08
C SER A 99 2.35 17.67 19.42
N MET A 100 3.31 17.43 18.51
CA MET A 100 3.48 16.14 17.85
C MET A 100 3.91 15.02 18.80
N MET A 101 4.65 15.35 19.86
CA MET A 101 5.11 14.41 20.87
C MET A 101 4.11 14.19 22.01
N ALA A 102 3.03 14.98 22.09
CA ALA A 102 2.02 14.85 23.14
C ALA A 102 1.13 13.60 22.95
N ASP A 103 0.52 13.14 24.05
CA ASP A 103 -0.45 12.02 24.07
C ASP A 103 0.02 10.77 23.29
N ASP A 104 1.23 10.32 23.58
CA ASP A 104 1.86 9.17 22.91
C ASP A 104 1.91 9.31 21.38
N ARG A 105 2.12 10.55 20.90
CA ARG A 105 2.18 10.94 19.48
C ARG A 105 0.86 10.75 18.73
N HIS A 106 -0.26 11.10 19.38
CA HIS A 106 -1.60 10.93 18.82
C HIS A 106 -1.77 11.60 17.45
N LEU A 107 -1.27 12.82 17.27
CA LEU A 107 -1.37 13.55 16.00
C LEU A 107 -0.64 12.84 14.85
N GLU A 108 0.54 12.25 15.12
CA GLU A 108 1.27 11.46 14.13
C GLU A 108 0.54 10.17 13.78
N SER A 109 -0.06 9.50 14.77
CA SER A 109 -0.89 8.32 14.54
C SER A 109 -2.11 8.64 13.67
N VAL A 110 -2.84 9.73 13.97
CA VAL A 110 -3.99 10.17 13.16
C VAL A 110 -3.55 10.50 11.74
N ARG A 111 -2.49 11.29 11.56
CA ARG A 111 -1.96 11.64 10.23
C ARG A 111 -1.65 10.38 9.43
N ARG A 112 -0.91 9.43 10.01
CA ARG A 112 -0.50 8.19 9.36
C ARG A 112 -1.70 7.34 8.93
N TYR A 113 -2.64 7.05 9.84
CA TYR A 113 -3.76 6.16 9.52
C TYR A 113 -4.80 6.80 8.59
N VAL A 114 -4.98 8.13 8.64
CA VAL A 114 -5.79 8.86 7.65
C VAL A 114 -5.13 8.79 6.26
N GLU A 115 -3.83 9.05 6.17
CA GLU A 115 -3.10 8.91 4.92
C GLU A 115 -3.21 7.49 4.37
N TYR A 116 -2.85 6.47 5.18
CA TYR A 116 -2.89 5.07 4.74
C TYR A 116 -4.30 4.62 4.38
N GLY A 117 -5.34 5.16 5.02
CA GLY A 117 -6.74 4.86 4.71
C GLY A 117 -7.10 5.22 3.27
N VAL A 118 -6.47 6.26 2.74
CA VAL A 118 -6.65 6.72 1.36
C VAL A 118 -5.60 6.09 0.44
N THR A 119 -4.31 6.24 0.76
CA THR A 119 -3.22 5.92 -0.16
C THR A 119 -2.98 4.42 -0.31
N ALA A 120 -3.15 3.60 0.73
CA ALA A 120 -2.99 2.16 0.55
C ALA A 120 -4.11 1.60 -0.34
N GLY A 121 -5.36 2.07 -0.14
CA GLY A 121 -6.50 1.70 -0.97
C GLY A 121 -6.37 2.17 -2.43
N LEU A 122 -5.91 3.41 -2.66
CA LEU A 122 -5.63 3.90 -4.02
C LEU A 122 -4.56 3.06 -4.73
N LEU A 123 -3.50 2.65 -4.02
CA LEU A 123 -2.44 1.82 -4.58
C LEU A 123 -2.94 0.40 -4.88
N GLU A 124 -3.73 -0.20 -3.99
CA GLU A 124 -4.34 -1.51 -4.22
C GLU A 124 -5.31 -1.50 -5.42
N VAL A 125 -6.10 -0.43 -5.58
CA VAL A 125 -6.97 -0.27 -6.76
C VAL A 125 -6.14 -0.07 -8.03
N ALA A 126 -5.05 0.71 -7.97
CA ALA A 126 -4.15 0.88 -9.10
C ALA A 126 -3.52 -0.46 -9.51
N LEU A 127 -3.11 -1.29 -8.54
CA LEU A 127 -2.63 -2.65 -8.78
C LEU A 127 -3.73 -3.52 -9.40
N LEU A 128 -4.95 -3.53 -8.82
CA LEU A 128 -6.06 -4.34 -9.32
C LEU A 128 -6.40 -4.02 -10.79
N VAL A 129 -6.56 -2.73 -11.10
CA VAL A 129 -6.89 -2.25 -12.45
C VAL A 129 -5.70 -2.41 -13.39
N GLY A 130 -4.47 -2.17 -12.91
CA GLY A 130 -3.25 -2.36 -13.68
C GLY A 130 -2.99 -3.84 -14.06
N LEU A 131 -3.54 -4.77 -13.29
CA LEU A 131 -3.58 -6.20 -13.62
C LEU A 131 -4.77 -6.57 -14.53
N GLY A 132 -5.50 -5.58 -15.05
CA GLY A 132 -6.60 -5.79 -15.99
C GLY A 132 -7.90 -6.28 -15.36
N SER A 133 -8.03 -6.31 -14.03
CA SER A 133 -9.31 -6.63 -13.40
C SER A 133 -10.32 -5.50 -13.63
N THR A 134 -11.53 -5.88 -14.00
CA THR A 134 -12.64 -4.96 -14.25
C THR A 134 -13.70 -5.00 -13.14
N SER A 135 -13.52 -5.81 -12.09
CA SER A 135 -14.59 -5.99 -11.10
C SER A 135 -14.71 -4.80 -10.15
N PHE A 136 -15.82 -4.06 -10.23
CA PHE A 136 -16.12 -2.98 -9.29
C PHE A 136 -16.26 -3.50 -7.84
N TYR A 137 -16.83 -4.69 -7.66
CA TYR A 137 -16.98 -5.30 -6.33
C TYR A 137 -15.65 -5.62 -5.66
N GLN A 138 -14.65 -6.10 -6.43
CA GLN A 138 -13.30 -6.32 -5.90
C GLN A 138 -12.64 -5.01 -5.47
N ALA A 139 -12.75 -3.96 -6.28
CA ALA A 139 -12.23 -2.63 -5.94
C ALA A 139 -12.90 -2.06 -4.67
N LEU A 140 -14.22 -2.17 -4.57
CA LEU A 140 -14.97 -1.72 -3.39
C LEU A 140 -14.59 -2.50 -2.13
N PHE A 141 -14.47 -3.83 -2.23
CA PHE A 141 -14.05 -4.68 -1.12
C PHE A 141 -12.65 -4.29 -0.60
N ILE A 142 -11.71 -4.04 -1.51
CA ILE A 142 -10.35 -3.58 -1.18
C ILE A 142 -10.40 -2.25 -0.43
N LEU A 143 -11.13 -1.25 -0.94
CA LEU A 143 -11.20 0.08 -0.32
C LEU A 143 -11.81 0.04 1.09
N LEU A 144 -12.90 -0.70 1.26
CA LEU A 144 -13.57 -0.86 2.56
C LEU A 144 -12.70 -1.64 3.56
N SER A 145 -12.07 -2.72 3.10
CA SER A 145 -11.18 -3.53 3.93
C SER A 145 -9.94 -2.75 4.34
N ASN A 146 -9.32 -2.00 3.43
CA ASN A 146 -8.19 -1.12 3.76
C ASN A 146 -8.59 -0.11 4.85
N THR A 147 -9.71 0.59 4.68
CA THR A 147 -10.20 1.55 5.68
C THR A 147 -10.37 0.89 7.05
N ALA A 148 -10.97 -0.31 7.10
CA ALA A 148 -11.11 -1.06 8.34
C ALA A 148 -9.75 -1.48 8.94
N ILE A 149 -8.80 -1.94 8.12
CA ILE A 149 -7.44 -2.29 8.58
C ILE A 149 -6.75 -1.08 9.21
N GLN A 150 -6.84 0.10 8.58
CA GLN A 150 -6.23 1.31 9.13
C GLN A 150 -6.90 1.78 10.43
N LEU A 151 -8.22 1.63 10.54
CA LEU A 151 -8.93 1.88 11.80
C LEU A 151 -8.50 0.92 12.90
N LEU A 152 -8.34 -0.38 12.60
CA LEU A 152 -7.84 -1.36 13.56
C LEU A 152 -6.39 -1.06 13.99
N GLY A 153 -5.55 -0.62 13.06
CA GLY A 153 -4.19 -0.16 13.37
C GLY A 153 -4.20 1.03 14.33
N TYR A 154 -4.99 2.07 14.02
CA TYR A 154 -5.17 3.22 14.90
C TYR A 154 -5.68 2.81 16.28
N MET A 155 -6.71 1.95 16.35
CA MET A 155 -7.26 1.46 17.61
C MET A 155 -6.22 0.68 18.42
N SER A 156 -5.37 -0.11 17.76
CA SER A 156 -4.23 -0.80 18.40
C SER A 156 -3.29 0.18 19.08
N GLU A 157 -2.92 1.27 18.41
CA GLU A 157 -2.03 2.26 19.01
C GLU A 157 -2.67 3.07 20.14
N ARG A 158 -4.00 3.23 20.14
CA ARG A 158 -4.73 4.00 21.17
C ARG A 158 -5.12 3.22 22.40
N THR A 159 -5.13 1.89 22.34
CA THR A 159 -5.36 1.07 23.53
C THR A 159 -4.05 0.85 24.29
N LYS A 160 -4.13 0.85 25.63
CA LYS A 160 -3.03 0.40 26.52
C LYS A 160 -3.13 -1.09 26.87
N ASP A 161 -4.27 -1.72 26.59
CA ASP A 161 -4.47 -3.15 26.78
C ASP A 161 -3.77 -3.95 25.69
N ARG A 162 -2.79 -4.72 26.12
CA ARG A 162 -1.91 -5.53 25.28
C ARG A 162 -2.63 -6.62 24.49
N MET A 163 -3.62 -7.26 25.10
CA MET A 163 -4.39 -8.30 24.43
C MET A 163 -5.27 -7.69 23.35
N ARG A 164 -5.87 -6.53 23.62
CA ARG A 164 -6.61 -5.77 22.58
C ARG A 164 -5.73 -5.37 21.41
N GLN A 165 -4.49 -4.92 21.66
CA GLN A 165 -3.52 -4.62 20.60
C GLN A 165 -3.27 -5.82 19.68
N ILE A 166 -3.06 -7.00 20.27
CA ILE A 166 -2.87 -8.24 19.53
C ILE A 166 -4.14 -8.62 18.75
N TYR A 167 -5.32 -8.51 19.35
CA TYR A 167 -6.58 -8.80 18.68
C TYR A 167 -6.84 -7.87 17.49
N TYR A 168 -6.59 -6.57 17.63
CA TYR A 168 -6.72 -5.63 16.51
C TYR A 168 -5.72 -5.94 15.39
N ASN A 169 -4.49 -6.31 15.72
CA ASN A 169 -3.50 -6.76 14.72
C ASN A 169 -3.94 -8.02 13.98
N ILE A 170 -4.39 -9.05 14.70
CA ILE A 170 -4.89 -10.30 14.09
C ILE A 170 -6.11 -10.00 13.20
N GLY A 171 -7.04 -9.16 13.68
CA GLY A 171 -8.18 -8.70 12.87
C GLY A 171 -7.75 -8.00 11.59
N GLY A 172 -6.73 -7.14 11.67
CA GLY A 172 -6.13 -6.51 10.49
C GLY A 172 -5.55 -7.53 9.50
N PHE A 173 -4.80 -8.53 9.98
CA PHE A 173 -4.29 -9.61 9.13
C PHE A 173 -5.40 -10.44 8.48
N LEU A 174 -6.48 -10.73 9.21
CA LEU A 174 -7.63 -11.48 8.66
C LEU A 174 -8.34 -10.72 7.55
N LEU A 175 -8.38 -9.38 7.62
CA LEU A 175 -8.91 -8.53 6.56
C LEU A 175 -7.93 -8.34 5.41
N LEU A 176 -6.62 -8.30 5.70
CA LEU A 176 -5.57 -8.16 4.68
C LEU A 176 -5.41 -9.43 3.82
N ALA A 177 -5.59 -10.61 4.42
CA ALA A 177 -5.45 -11.88 3.70
C ALA A 177 -6.30 -11.97 2.41
N PRO A 178 -7.62 -11.69 2.42
CA PRO A 178 -8.42 -11.74 1.20
C PRO A 178 -8.04 -10.64 0.19
N THR A 179 -7.63 -9.43 0.61
CA THR A 179 -7.17 -8.41 -0.36
C THR A 179 -5.86 -8.83 -1.03
N ILE A 180 -4.94 -9.45 -0.29
CA ILE A 180 -3.74 -10.07 -0.85
C ILE A 180 -4.10 -11.19 -1.84
N THR A 181 -5.01 -12.09 -1.45
CA THR A 181 -5.45 -13.17 -2.33
C THR A 181 -6.05 -12.64 -3.63
N ILE A 182 -6.88 -11.60 -3.59
CA ILE A 182 -7.48 -11.00 -4.79
C ILE A 182 -6.39 -10.49 -5.75
N ILE A 183 -5.41 -9.73 -5.27
CA ILE A 183 -4.35 -9.18 -6.12
C ILE A 183 -3.45 -10.29 -6.69
N VAL A 184 -3.03 -11.24 -5.86
CA VAL A 184 -2.17 -12.37 -6.29
C VAL A 184 -2.91 -13.26 -7.28
N TRP A 185 -4.19 -13.53 -7.06
CA TRP A 185 -5.02 -14.32 -7.97
C TRP A 185 -5.17 -13.63 -9.33
N ASN A 186 -5.48 -12.33 -9.34
CA ASN A 186 -5.55 -11.57 -10.60
C ASN A 186 -4.21 -11.62 -11.34
N ALA A 187 -3.08 -11.42 -10.64
CA ALA A 187 -1.75 -11.50 -11.23
C ALA A 187 -1.45 -12.87 -11.90
N GLN A 188 -1.98 -13.97 -11.38
CA GLN A 188 -1.83 -15.30 -11.98
C GLN A 188 -2.66 -15.50 -13.26
N LEU A 189 -3.75 -14.74 -13.43
CA LEU A 189 -4.63 -14.83 -14.58
C LEU A 189 -4.18 -13.94 -15.75
N VAL A 190 -3.34 -12.94 -15.49
CA VAL A 190 -2.80 -12.04 -16.51
C VAL A 190 -1.90 -12.80 -17.48
N LYS A 191 -2.12 -12.59 -18.78
CA LYS A 191 -1.27 -13.11 -19.86
C LYS A 191 -0.66 -11.94 -20.64
N GLY A 192 0.60 -12.09 -21.04
CA GLY A 192 1.30 -11.08 -21.86
C GLY A 192 1.86 -9.88 -21.09
N MET A 193 1.82 -9.90 -19.76
CA MET A 193 2.52 -8.93 -18.91
C MET A 193 3.64 -9.65 -18.15
N ASP A 194 4.88 -9.34 -18.50
CA ASP A 194 6.03 -9.91 -17.84
C ASP A 194 6.10 -9.45 -16.38
N ARG A 195 6.56 -10.33 -15.49
CA ARG A 195 6.94 -9.98 -14.10
C ARG A 195 5.79 -9.55 -13.17
N VAL A 196 4.54 -9.66 -13.62
CA VAL A 196 3.33 -9.38 -12.84
C VAL A 196 3.21 -10.25 -11.57
N ILE A 197 3.56 -11.53 -11.65
CA ILE A 197 3.55 -12.42 -10.48
C ILE A 197 4.52 -11.90 -9.41
N GLU A 198 5.69 -11.42 -9.83
CA GLU A 198 6.72 -10.91 -8.93
C GLU A 198 6.25 -9.60 -8.26
N LEU A 199 5.60 -8.69 -9.00
CA LEU A 199 4.93 -7.51 -8.43
C LEU A 199 3.94 -7.91 -7.33
N SER A 200 3.10 -8.94 -7.56
CA SER A 200 2.12 -9.39 -6.57
C SER A 200 2.75 -9.98 -5.31
N ILE A 201 3.90 -10.66 -5.44
CA ILE A 201 4.67 -11.19 -4.31
C ILE A 201 5.28 -10.04 -3.50
N PHE A 202 5.88 -9.06 -4.17
CA PHE A 202 6.40 -7.87 -3.51
C PHE A 202 5.31 -7.13 -2.76
N TYR A 203 4.15 -6.93 -3.39
CA TYR A 203 2.98 -6.35 -2.75
C TYR A 203 2.59 -7.11 -1.47
N ALA A 204 2.44 -8.43 -1.55
CA ALA A 204 2.06 -9.27 -0.41
C ALA A 204 3.07 -9.16 0.74
N VAL A 205 4.37 -9.26 0.44
CA VAL A 205 5.44 -9.16 1.45
C VAL A 205 5.43 -7.78 2.11
N LEU A 206 5.41 -6.72 1.30
CA LEU A 206 5.48 -5.34 1.79
C LEU A 206 4.28 -4.99 2.67
N TYR A 207 3.06 -5.39 2.30
CA TYR A 207 1.86 -5.14 3.10
C TYR A 207 1.86 -5.95 4.40
N VAL A 208 2.32 -7.21 4.38
CA VAL A 208 2.50 -8.02 5.59
C VAL A 208 3.52 -7.38 6.55
N LEU A 209 4.59 -6.76 6.04
CA LEU A 209 5.58 -6.10 6.88
C LEU A 209 5.01 -4.95 7.73
N PHE A 210 3.97 -4.24 7.28
CA PHE A 210 3.30 -3.24 8.12
C PHE A 210 2.63 -3.87 9.34
N GLY A 211 1.88 -4.96 9.12
CA GLY A 211 1.23 -5.69 10.21
C GLY A 211 2.26 -6.33 11.15
N LEU A 212 3.36 -6.87 10.62
CA LEU A 212 4.44 -7.43 11.43
C LEU A 212 5.14 -6.35 12.25
N HIS A 213 5.43 -5.19 11.66
CA HIS A 213 6.03 -4.06 12.39
C HIS A 213 5.16 -3.62 13.56
N ASN A 214 3.85 -3.49 13.35
CA ASN A 214 2.89 -3.16 14.41
C ASN A 214 2.84 -4.24 15.50
N LEU A 215 2.74 -5.51 15.09
CA LEU A 215 2.69 -6.63 16.00
C LEU A 215 3.99 -6.76 16.81
N PHE A 216 5.15 -6.55 16.19
CA PHE A 216 6.46 -6.63 16.84
C PHE A 216 6.70 -5.46 17.78
N ASP A 217 6.25 -4.25 17.43
CA ASP A 217 6.20 -3.12 18.36
C ASP A 217 5.41 -3.50 19.61
N HIS A 218 4.30 -4.18 19.47
CA HIS A 218 3.60 -4.65 20.64
C HIS A 218 4.35 -5.83 21.31
N ILE A 219 4.79 -6.86 20.60
CA ILE A 219 5.28 -8.13 21.18
C ILE A 219 6.70 -8.10 21.72
N PHE A 220 7.64 -7.50 21.00
CA PHE A 220 9.05 -7.66 21.26
C PHE A 220 9.65 -6.37 21.84
N ALA A 221 10.06 -6.44 23.12
CA ALA A 221 10.74 -5.32 23.77
C ALA A 221 11.99 -4.86 23.00
N PHE A 222 12.78 -5.80 22.47
CA PHE A 222 13.92 -5.49 21.60
C PHE A 222 13.51 -4.67 20.37
N TRP A 223 12.38 -5.00 19.73
CA TRP A 223 11.92 -4.30 18.53
C TRP A 223 11.55 -2.85 18.86
N ARG A 224 10.68 -2.63 19.88
CA ARG A 224 10.33 -1.28 20.36
C ARG A 224 11.52 -0.44 20.73
N GLN A 225 12.48 -1.07 21.42
CA GLN A 225 13.66 -0.36 21.88
C GLN A 225 14.58 -0.04 20.72
N SER A 226 14.64 -0.86 19.67
CA SER A 226 15.57 -0.69 18.56
C SER A 226 15.01 0.26 17.50
N ILE A 227 13.77 0.04 17.07
CA ILE A 227 13.15 0.75 15.96
C ILE A 227 12.03 1.60 16.52
N ASP A 228 12.17 2.92 16.36
CA ASP A 228 11.07 3.83 16.64
C ASP A 228 9.88 3.52 15.70
N ARG A 229 8.70 3.31 16.29
CA ARG A 229 7.49 2.87 15.57
C ARG A 229 7.17 3.72 14.35
N ASP A 230 7.13 5.05 14.51
CA ASP A 230 6.74 5.98 13.44
C ASP A 230 7.82 6.03 12.35
N THR A 231 9.08 5.98 12.75
CA THR A 231 10.22 5.88 11.83
C THR A 231 10.17 4.59 10.98
N GLY A 232 9.89 3.45 11.60
CA GLY A 232 9.73 2.17 10.89
C GLY A 232 8.58 2.21 9.87
N TYR A 233 7.45 2.82 10.25
CA TYR A 233 6.34 3.03 9.31
C TYR A 233 6.70 3.96 8.15
N ASN A 234 7.46 5.04 8.39
CA ASN A 234 7.90 5.93 7.31
C ASN A 234 8.79 5.19 6.30
N ILE A 235 9.71 4.34 6.76
CA ILE A 235 10.58 3.54 5.88
C ILE A 235 9.77 2.55 5.07
N LEU A 236 8.88 1.80 5.72
CA LEU A 236 8.01 0.85 5.03
C LEU A 236 7.09 1.56 4.02
N SER A 237 6.53 2.73 4.37
CA SER A 237 5.70 3.55 3.48
C SER A 237 6.43 3.93 2.20
N VAL A 238 7.64 4.47 2.32
CA VAL A 238 8.46 4.86 1.18
C VAL A 238 8.78 3.64 0.31
N ALA A 239 9.25 2.55 0.92
CA ALA A 239 9.61 1.34 0.21
C ALA A 239 8.41 0.75 -0.55
N THR A 240 7.24 0.70 0.09
CA THR A 240 6.04 0.11 -0.48
C THR A 240 5.44 0.95 -1.58
N LYS A 241 5.21 2.24 -1.33
CA LYS A 241 4.55 3.11 -2.30
C LYS A 241 5.44 3.34 -3.51
N ILE A 242 6.67 3.83 -3.32
CA ILE A 242 7.59 4.07 -4.44
C ILE A 242 7.91 2.74 -5.14
N GLY A 243 8.21 1.69 -4.37
CA GLY A 243 8.56 0.41 -4.94
C GLY A 243 7.47 -0.18 -5.84
N LEU A 244 6.24 -0.27 -5.33
CA LEU A 244 5.12 -0.83 -6.08
C LEU A 244 4.65 0.08 -7.21
N SER A 245 4.61 1.41 -6.98
CA SER A 245 4.29 2.41 -8.01
C SER A 245 5.20 2.25 -9.22
N TRP A 246 6.51 2.23 -9.01
CA TRP A 246 7.47 2.19 -10.12
C TRP A 246 7.61 0.81 -10.75
N LEU A 247 7.41 -0.28 -10.00
CA LEU A 247 7.30 -1.61 -10.59
C LEU A 247 6.06 -1.71 -11.50
N LEU A 248 4.91 -1.19 -11.06
CA LEU A 248 3.68 -1.20 -11.85
C LEU A 248 3.80 -0.32 -13.11
N ILE A 249 4.38 0.89 -12.99
CA ILE A 249 4.66 1.76 -14.14
C ILE A 249 5.57 1.06 -15.15
N ALA A 250 6.67 0.48 -14.69
CA ALA A 250 7.64 -0.19 -15.55
C ALA A 250 7.01 -1.38 -16.30
N ILE A 251 6.24 -2.21 -15.61
CA ILE A 251 5.49 -3.32 -16.22
C ILE A 251 4.50 -2.78 -17.25
N THR A 252 3.70 -1.77 -16.89
CA THR A 252 2.70 -1.16 -17.78
C THR A 252 3.34 -0.65 -19.07
N PHE A 253 4.47 0.06 -18.97
CA PHE A 253 5.14 0.62 -20.16
C PHE A 253 5.81 -0.45 -21.01
N GLN A 254 6.42 -1.45 -20.37
CA GLN A 254 6.95 -2.61 -21.10
C GLN A 254 5.84 -3.30 -21.91
N THR A 255 4.66 -3.51 -21.30
CA THR A 255 3.50 -4.10 -21.97
C THR A 255 3.01 -3.23 -23.13
N TYR A 256 2.90 -1.91 -22.95
CA TYR A 256 2.52 -1.01 -24.04
C TYR A 256 3.53 -0.98 -25.18
N LYS A 257 4.83 -0.93 -24.87
CA LYS A 257 5.91 -1.01 -25.87
C LYS A 257 5.86 -2.33 -26.64
N ALA A 258 5.66 -3.45 -25.95
CA ALA A 258 5.53 -4.78 -26.57
C ALA A 258 4.29 -4.89 -27.48
N ALA A 259 3.21 -4.18 -27.15
CA ALA A 259 1.99 -4.10 -27.96
C ALA A 259 2.10 -3.13 -29.16
N GLY A 260 3.25 -2.44 -29.33
CA GLY A 260 3.46 -1.49 -30.42
C GLY A 260 2.79 -0.13 -30.19
N VAL A 261 2.40 0.19 -28.95
CA VAL A 261 1.87 1.52 -28.60
C VAL A 261 3.04 2.50 -28.53
N ALA A 262 2.94 3.60 -29.29
CA ALA A 262 3.91 4.69 -29.19
C ALA A 262 3.79 5.38 -27.82
N LEU A 263 4.88 5.39 -27.06
CA LEU A 263 5.00 6.18 -25.83
C LEU A 263 5.53 7.57 -26.18
N THR A 264 4.96 8.60 -25.58
CA THR A 264 5.30 10.01 -25.81
C THR A 264 5.52 10.71 -24.47
N PRO A 265 6.75 11.16 -24.16
CA PRO A 265 7.96 11.05 -24.98
C PRO A 265 8.40 9.59 -25.17
N GLU A 266 9.13 9.32 -26.26
CA GLU A 266 9.71 7.99 -26.48
C GLU A 266 10.70 7.70 -25.36
N VAL A 267 10.39 6.69 -24.55
CA VAL A 267 11.23 6.27 -23.43
C VAL A 267 12.12 5.10 -23.90
N ASP A 268 13.35 5.42 -24.27
CA ASP A 268 14.39 4.42 -24.53
C ASP A 268 15.04 3.97 -23.21
N MET A 269 14.28 3.19 -22.44
CA MET A 269 14.71 2.63 -21.17
C MET A 269 14.60 1.11 -21.20
N ASP A 270 15.60 0.44 -20.62
CA ASP A 270 15.51 -0.99 -20.31
C ASP A 270 14.61 -1.17 -19.08
N PHE A 271 13.32 -1.41 -19.34
CA PHE A 271 12.32 -1.63 -18.30
C PHE A 271 12.58 -2.89 -17.48
N VAL A 272 13.30 -3.89 -18.01
CA VAL A 272 13.66 -5.10 -17.25
C VAL A 272 14.75 -4.75 -16.23
N GLN A 273 15.78 -4.03 -16.67
CA GLN A 273 16.84 -3.55 -15.78
C GLN A 273 16.30 -2.58 -14.73
N LEU A 274 15.37 -1.68 -15.10
CA LEU A 274 14.69 -0.81 -14.14
C LEU A 274 13.95 -1.63 -13.07
N GLN A 275 13.19 -2.65 -13.48
CA GLN A 275 12.48 -3.52 -12.54
C GLN A 275 13.44 -4.27 -11.61
N ASP A 276 14.61 -4.72 -12.08
CA ASP A 276 15.63 -5.34 -11.23
C ASP A 276 16.22 -4.34 -10.23
N ALA A 277 16.60 -3.16 -10.70
CA ALA A 277 17.12 -2.09 -9.86
C ALA A 277 16.11 -1.70 -8.77
N LEU A 278 14.82 -1.60 -9.12
CA LEU A 278 13.76 -1.31 -8.17
C LEU A 278 13.62 -2.40 -7.11
N ARG A 279 13.66 -3.68 -7.47
CA ARG A 279 13.54 -4.79 -6.49
C ARG A 279 14.66 -4.78 -5.48
N TYR A 280 15.89 -4.75 -5.95
CA TYR A 280 17.06 -4.72 -5.08
C TYR A 280 17.14 -3.41 -4.31
N GLY A 281 16.70 -2.31 -4.92
CA GLY A 281 16.55 -1.00 -4.28
C GLY A 281 15.55 -1.04 -3.13
N ILE A 282 14.37 -1.64 -3.30
CA ILE A 282 13.35 -1.79 -2.26
C ILE A 282 13.88 -2.65 -1.11
N ILE A 283 14.43 -3.83 -1.43
CA ILE A 283 14.99 -4.74 -0.41
C ILE A 283 16.11 -4.05 0.35
N GLY A 284 17.04 -3.42 -0.37
CA GLY A 284 18.14 -2.66 0.20
C GLY A 284 17.65 -1.51 1.07
N PHE A 285 16.66 -0.75 0.62
CA PHE A 285 16.09 0.37 1.38
C PHE A 285 15.42 -0.09 2.67
N VAL A 286 14.65 -1.19 2.65
CA VAL A 286 14.03 -1.74 3.85
C VAL A 286 15.09 -2.27 4.82
N VAL A 287 16.02 -3.11 4.34
CA VAL A 287 17.04 -3.74 5.20
C VAL A 287 17.99 -2.70 5.78
N VAL A 288 18.54 -1.82 4.92
CA VAL A 288 19.47 -0.76 5.35
C VAL A 288 18.72 0.28 6.17
N GLY A 289 17.55 0.73 5.74
CA GLY A 289 16.74 1.71 6.47
C GLY A 289 16.43 1.24 7.89
N LEU A 290 15.86 0.04 8.04
CA LEU A 290 15.56 -0.52 9.36
C LEU A 290 16.84 -0.77 10.16
N GLY A 291 17.93 -1.24 9.54
CA GLY A 291 19.23 -1.41 10.20
C GLY A 291 19.81 -0.08 10.73
N LEU A 292 19.78 0.98 9.93
CA LEU A 292 20.22 2.32 10.33
C LEU A 292 19.40 2.82 11.52
N THR A 293 18.08 2.60 11.52
CA THR A 293 17.22 3.00 12.64
C THR A 293 17.50 2.21 13.90
N ALA A 294 17.73 0.90 13.77
CA ALA A 294 17.98 0.00 14.90
C ALA A 294 19.33 0.28 15.58
N PHE A 295 20.36 0.60 14.79
CA PHE A 295 21.74 0.56 15.26
C PHE A 295 22.49 1.89 15.22
N LEU A 296 22.09 2.86 14.39
CA LEU A 296 22.88 4.09 14.17
C LEU A 296 22.14 5.39 14.53
N LEU A 297 20.83 5.48 14.31
CA LEU A 297 20.12 6.75 14.48
C LEU A 297 19.81 7.05 15.97
N PRO A 298 19.99 8.31 16.42
CA PRO A 298 19.65 8.70 17.77
C PRO A 298 18.14 8.62 17.99
N LYS A 299 17.74 8.02 19.11
CA LYS A 299 16.33 7.80 19.46
C LYS A 299 15.71 9.08 20.02
N PRO A 300 14.41 9.34 19.78
CA PRO A 300 13.72 10.43 20.43
C PRO A 300 13.76 10.28 21.96
N GLU A 301 14.00 11.36 22.70
CA GLU A 301 13.92 11.35 24.16
C GLU A 301 12.50 10.95 24.61
N GLY A 302 12.38 10.03 25.57
CA GLY A 302 11.10 9.45 25.99
C GLY A 302 10.66 8.19 25.23
N ALA A 303 11.43 7.69 24.26
CA ALA A 303 11.13 6.45 23.52
C ALA A 303 11.30 5.15 24.33
N LEU A 304 11.91 5.22 25.52
CA LEU A 304 12.03 4.07 26.41
C LEU A 304 10.71 3.85 27.15
N ILE A 305 9.82 3.07 26.54
CA ILE A 305 8.68 2.48 27.26
C ILE A 305 9.28 1.54 28.32
N ALA A 306 9.02 1.84 29.60
CA ALA A 306 9.48 1.00 30.70
C ALA A 306 9.03 -0.45 30.48
N ALA A 307 9.95 -1.40 30.66
CA ALA A 307 9.62 -2.82 30.63
C ALA A 307 8.49 -3.08 31.64
N THR A 308 7.44 -3.75 31.20
CA THR A 308 6.31 -4.13 32.07
C THR A 308 6.80 -5.02 33.20
N GLU A 309 6.09 -5.08 34.34
CA GLU A 309 6.40 -6.04 35.41
C GLU A 309 6.51 -7.48 34.89
N ALA A 310 5.69 -7.86 33.90
CA ALA A 310 5.77 -9.16 33.25
C ALA A 310 7.09 -9.37 32.46
N GLU A 311 7.62 -8.34 31.81
CA GLU A 311 8.92 -8.38 31.13
C GLU A 311 10.09 -8.36 32.13
N GLN A 312 9.94 -7.65 33.25
CA GLN A 312 10.93 -7.63 34.34
C GLN A 312 11.00 -8.97 35.10
N VAL A 313 9.87 -9.66 35.26
CA VAL A 313 9.75 -10.90 36.04
C VAL A 313 9.85 -12.16 35.16
N GLY A 314 9.53 -12.08 33.87
CA GLY A 314 9.19 -13.25 33.04
C GLY A 314 10.15 -13.66 31.90
N LEU A 315 11.11 -12.83 31.48
CA LEU A 315 11.93 -13.14 30.28
C LEU A 315 13.43 -13.39 30.55
N MET A 316 13.94 -13.10 31.75
CA MET A 316 15.30 -13.47 32.16
C MET A 316 15.40 -14.88 32.78
N LYS A 317 14.32 -15.66 32.80
CA LYS A 317 14.33 -17.06 33.29
C LYS A 317 14.45 -18.12 32.19
N THR A 318 14.35 -17.75 30.91
CA THR A 318 14.26 -18.72 29.81
C THR A 318 15.43 -18.67 28.83
N ILE A 319 16.49 -17.95 29.17
CA ILE A 319 17.81 -18.08 28.52
C ILE A 319 18.87 -18.12 29.63
N ALA A 320 19.02 -19.30 30.21
CA ALA A 320 20.18 -19.73 30.98
C ALA A 320 20.54 -21.14 30.50
#